data_AF-A0A4Q6B913-F1
#
_entry.id   AF-A0A4Q6B913-F1
#
_cell.length_a   1.000
_cell.length_b   1.000
_cell.length_c   1.000
_cell.angle_alpha   90.00
_cell.angle_beta   90.00
_cell.angle_gamma   90.00
#
_symmetry.space_group_name_H-M   'P 1'
#
loop_
_entity.id
_entity.type
_entity.pdbx_description
1 polymer ?
#
loop_
_entity_poly.entity_id
_entity_poly.type
_entity_poly.pdbx_seq_one_letter_code
_entity_poly.pdbx_strand_id
1 'polypeptide(L)'
;MHVQNEPYLVSIHKTDMGASHPTPRVMGRFALELYEGPTLIERARFNFPMLGAPEVSDAGWKTPPRFEPGLKTRIGVFFPATKRGTRLELWDRATDRRWPLPWPPKEGVFSEPATPSAPPDASAGPT
;
A
#
# COMPACT_ATOMS: atom_id res chain seq x y z
N MET A 1 7.46 -12.50 17.95
CA MET A 1 6.32 -13.35 17.58
C MET A 1 5.28 -12.43 16.94
N HIS A 2 4.99 -12.57 15.64
CA HIS A 2 3.95 -11.77 15.00
C HIS A 2 2.58 -12.43 15.27
N VAL A 3 1.63 -11.66 15.78
CA VAL A 3 0.24 -12.09 15.89
C VAL A 3 -0.26 -12.33 14.46
N GLN A 4 -0.71 -13.55 14.17
CA GLN A 4 -1.23 -13.90 12.85
C GLN A 4 -2.42 -12.97 12.55
N ASN A 5 -2.31 -12.17 11.47
CA ASN A 5 -3.33 -11.27 10.89
C ASN A 5 -3.27 -9.77 11.25
N GLU A 6 -2.17 -9.26 11.81
CA GLU A 6 -1.96 -7.80 11.87
C GLU A 6 -1.31 -7.27 10.59
N PRO A 7 -1.67 -6.05 10.12
CA PRO A 7 -0.99 -5.41 9.01
C PRO A 7 0.46 -5.07 9.39
N TYR A 8 1.38 -5.26 8.46
CA TYR A 8 2.80 -4.99 8.66
C TYR A 8 3.42 -4.38 7.41
N LEU A 9 4.52 -3.65 7.61
CA LEU A 9 5.32 -3.10 6.52
C LEU A 9 6.17 -4.21 5.90
N VAL A 10 6.00 -4.47 4.60
CA VAL A 10 6.71 -5.56 3.90
C VAL A 10 8.13 -5.14 3.55
N SER A 11 8.27 -4.00 2.87
CA SER A 11 9.55 -3.47 2.41
C SER A 11 9.42 -1.97 2.15
N ILE A 12 10.57 -1.29 2.08
CA ILE A 12 10.67 0.12 1.69
C ILE A 12 11.71 0.19 0.58
N HIS A 13 11.33 0.85 -0.52
CA HIS A 13 12.20 1.07 -1.66
C HIS A 13 12.29 2.57 -1.92
N LYS A 14 13.50 3.04 -2.23
CA LYS A 14 13.66 4.35 -2.84
C LYS A 14 13.35 4.20 -4.33
N THR A 15 12.49 5.07 -4.83
CA THR A 15 12.08 5.07 -6.24
C THR A 15 12.16 6.49 -6.78
N ASP A 16 12.76 6.63 -7.96
CA ASP A 16 12.65 7.84 -8.76
C ASP A 16 11.27 7.84 -9.44
N MET A 17 10.49 8.89 -9.19
CA MET A 17 9.15 9.05 -9.76
C MET A 17 9.17 9.52 -11.21
N GLY A 18 10.34 9.89 -11.75
CA GLY A 18 10.49 10.41 -13.11
C GLY A 18 9.74 11.71 -13.31
N ALA A 19 9.10 11.86 -14.47
CA ALA A 19 8.31 13.05 -14.80
C ALA A 19 7.10 13.21 -13.85
N SER A 20 6.57 14.43 -13.74
CA SER A 20 5.35 14.67 -12.98
C SER A 20 4.17 13.95 -13.63
N HIS A 21 3.45 13.14 -12.85
CA HIS A 21 2.24 12.45 -13.31
C HIS A 21 1.04 12.88 -12.45
N PRO A 22 -0.13 13.15 -13.06
CA PRO A 22 -1.34 13.43 -12.31
C PRO A 22 -1.72 12.21 -11.46
N THR A 23 -1.70 12.38 -10.14
CA THR A 23 -2.14 11.32 -9.21
C THR A 23 -3.64 11.48 -8.96
N PRO A 24 -4.47 10.46 -9.27
CA PRO A 24 -5.89 10.52 -9.01
C PRO A 24 -6.17 10.79 -7.52
N ARG A 25 -6.93 11.84 -7.22
CA ARG A 25 -7.36 12.15 -5.85
C ARG A 25 -8.51 11.22 -5.45
N VAL A 26 -8.18 9.97 -5.11
CA VAL A 26 -9.18 9.04 -4.58
C VAL A 26 -9.29 9.22 -3.08
N MET A 27 -10.52 9.36 -2.57
CA MET A 27 -10.80 9.27 -1.13
C MET A 27 -10.65 7.80 -0.69
N GLY A 28 -9.43 7.38 -0.40
CA GLY A 28 -9.13 6.06 0.16
C GLY A 28 -9.72 5.87 1.56
N ARG A 29 -10.23 4.66 1.84
CA ARG A 29 -10.61 4.18 3.18
C ARG A 29 -9.38 4.09 4.08
N PHE A 30 -8.25 3.70 3.54
CA PHE A 30 -7.01 3.58 4.30
C PHE A 30 -6.12 4.81 4.09
N ALA A 31 -5.34 5.14 5.10
CA ALA A 31 -4.31 6.15 5.01
C ALA A 31 -3.02 5.66 5.67
N LEU A 32 -1.88 5.99 5.04
CA LEU A 32 -0.57 6.00 5.68
C LEU A 32 -0.30 7.42 6.15
N GLU A 33 -0.11 7.60 7.45
CA GLU A 33 0.10 8.90 8.08
C GLU A 33 1.49 8.96 8.70
N LEU A 34 2.27 9.97 8.31
CA LEU A 34 3.59 10.23 8.89
C LEU A 34 3.52 11.46 9.79
N TYR A 35 4.02 11.32 11.01
CA TYR A 35 3.96 12.33 12.05
C TYR A 35 5.34 12.76 12.52
N GLU A 36 5.45 14.01 12.94
CA GLU A 36 6.54 14.55 13.76
C GLU A 36 5.93 15.13 15.04
N GLY A 37 6.06 14.40 16.15
CA GLY A 37 5.28 14.67 17.35
C GLY A 37 3.77 14.59 17.06
N PRO A 38 2.97 15.62 17.40
CA PRO A 38 1.54 15.68 17.08
C PRO A 38 1.26 16.14 15.64
N THR A 39 2.26 16.67 14.94
CA THR A 39 2.08 17.29 13.63
C THR A 39 2.03 16.22 12.54
N LEU A 40 0.94 16.19 11.76
CA LEU A 40 0.84 15.37 10.55
C LEU A 40 1.69 16.01 9.45
N ILE A 41 2.72 15.29 9.01
CA ILE A 41 3.64 15.74 7.95
C ILE A 41 3.08 15.38 6.58
N GLU A 42 2.58 14.16 6.43
CA GLU A 42 2.15 13.62 5.15
C GLU A 42 1.08 12.56 5.33
N ARG A 43 0.19 12.44 4.33
CA ARG A 43 -0.90 11.47 4.32
C ARG A 43 -1.13 10.95 2.90
N ALA A 44 -0.74 9.71 2.67
CA ALA A 44 -1.08 8.98 1.45
C ALA A 44 -2.36 8.16 1.67
N ARG A 45 -3.41 8.45 0.91
CA ARG A 45 -4.69 7.73 0.96
C ARG A 45 -4.78 6.68 -0.13
N PHE A 46 -5.28 5.50 0.21
CA PHE A 46 -5.42 4.39 -0.73
C PHE A 46 -6.57 3.46 -0.36
N ASN A 47 -6.90 2.55 -1.27
CA ASN A 47 -7.80 1.44 -1.04
C ASN A 47 -7.09 0.15 -1.43
N PHE A 48 -7.37 -0.95 -0.74
CA PHE A 48 -7.10 -2.24 -1.34
C PHE A 48 -8.19 -2.51 -2.38
N PRO A 49 -7.84 -3.11 -3.54
CA PRO A 49 -8.82 -3.50 -4.54
C PRO A 49 -9.97 -4.30 -3.91
N MET A 50 -11.19 -4.12 -4.43
CA MET A 50 -12.39 -4.91 -4.10
C MET A 50 -12.84 -4.97 -2.62
N LEU A 51 -12.38 -4.06 -1.75
CA LEU A 51 -12.89 -3.92 -0.37
C LEU A 51 -14.31 -3.32 -0.25
N GLY A 52 -15.00 -3.10 -1.37
CA GLY A 52 -16.35 -2.52 -1.44
C GLY A 52 -17.44 -3.50 -1.85
N ALA A 53 -17.17 -4.81 -1.86
CA ALA A 53 -18.22 -5.79 -2.14
C ALA A 53 -19.24 -5.78 -0.98
N PRO A 54 -20.55 -5.57 -1.24
CA PRO A 54 -21.56 -5.60 -0.20
C PRO A 54 -21.59 -6.97 0.49
N GLU A 55 -21.80 -6.98 1.81
CA GLU A 55 -22.09 -8.21 2.56
C GLU A 55 -23.49 -8.71 2.16
N VAL A 56 -23.54 -9.51 1.10
CA VAL A 56 -24.76 -10.25 0.74
C VAL A 56 -24.64 -11.63 1.37
N SER A 57 -25.65 -12.00 2.16
CA SER A 57 -25.73 -13.27 2.89
C SER A 57 -25.84 -14.49 1.97
N ASP A 58 -26.12 -14.28 0.68
CA ASP A 58 -26.41 -15.34 -0.28
C ASP A 58 -25.29 -15.48 -1.33
N ALA A 59 -24.67 -16.66 -1.38
CA ALA A 59 -23.58 -17.00 -2.30
C ALA A 59 -24.12 -17.45 -3.67
N GLY A 60 -25.01 -16.65 -4.26
CA GLY A 60 -25.61 -16.94 -5.56
C GLY A 60 -24.70 -16.60 -6.75
N TRP A 61 -25.04 -17.12 -7.93
CA TRP A 61 -24.31 -16.88 -9.20
C TRP A 61 -24.22 -15.40 -9.64
N LYS A 62 -25.00 -14.51 -9.02
CA LYS A 62 -25.01 -13.06 -9.25
C LYS A 62 -24.18 -12.28 -8.22
N THR A 63 -23.56 -12.97 -7.26
CA THR A 63 -22.78 -12.33 -6.20
C THR A 63 -21.43 -11.89 -6.76
N PRO A 64 -21.07 -10.59 -6.68
CA PRO A 64 -19.79 -10.13 -7.19
C PRO A 64 -18.63 -10.78 -6.41
N PRO A 65 -17.49 -11.07 -7.08
CA PRO A 65 -16.34 -11.67 -6.42
C PRO A 65 -15.94 -10.82 -5.20
N ARG A 66 -15.77 -11.49 -4.05
CA ARG A 66 -15.41 -10.89 -2.76
C ARG A 66 -14.13 -11.49 -2.23
N PHE A 67 -13.41 -10.73 -1.43
CA PHE A 67 -12.32 -11.27 -0.65
C PHE A 67 -12.86 -11.87 0.65
N GLU A 68 -12.56 -13.15 0.88
CA GLU A 68 -12.97 -13.86 2.08
C GLU A 68 -12.20 -13.40 3.34
N PRO A 69 -12.77 -13.59 4.54
CA PRO A 69 -12.03 -13.44 5.79
C PRO A 69 -10.68 -14.19 5.72
N GLY A 70 -9.59 -13.49 6.01
CA GLY A 70 -8.22 -14.04 5.90
C GLY A 70 -7.47 -13.65 4.63
N LEU A 71 -8.03 -12.80 3.76
CA LEU A 71 -7.28 -12.22 2.63
C LEU A 71 -5.95 -11.62 3.07
N LYS A 72 -4.88 -12.05 2.41
CA LYS A 72 -3.57 -11.40 2.45
C LYS A 72 -3.38 -10.60 1.17
N THR A 73 -3.38 -9.28 1.29
CA THR A 73 -3.14 -8.35 0.17
C THR A 73 -1.94 -7.46 0.45
N ARG A 74 -1.31 -6.96 -0.60
CA ARG A 74 -0.17 -6.05 -0.53
C ARG A 74 -0.44 -4.86 -1.44
N ILE A 75 -0.05 -3.68 -1.00
CA ILE A 75 -0.14 -2.46 -1.78
C ILE A 75 1.15 -1.65 -1.63
N GLY A 76 1.67 -1.16 -2.75
CA GLY A 76 2.75 -0.18 -2.78
C GLY A 76 2.16 1.21 -2.63
N VAL A 77 2.71 2.01 -1.71
CA VAL A 77 2.30 3.39 -1.50
C VAL A 77 3.53 4.26 -1.64
N PHE A 78 3.46 5.25 -2.53
CA PHE A 78 4.51 6.24 -2.67
C PHE A 78 4.37 7.31 -1.59
N PHE A 79 5.51 7.65 -1.01
CA PHE A 79 5.63 8.68 0.00
C PHE A 79 6.76 9.62 -0.42
N PRO A 80 6.59 10.95 -0.32
CA PRO A 80 7.66 11.89 -0.60
C PRO A 80 8.91 11.56 0.23
N ALA A 81 10.08 11.65 -0.41
CA ALA A 81 11.35 11.48 0.28
C ALA A 81 11.56 12.63 1.27
N THR A 82 11.10 12.46 2.51
CA THR A 82 11.26 13.43 3.59
C THR A 82 12.29 12.94 4.60
N LYS A 83 13.10 13.89 5.13
CA LYS A 83 13.99 13.64 6.27
C LYS A 83 13.29 13.82 7.62
N ARG A 84 12.04 14.29 7.60
CA ARG A 84 11.21 14.56 8.77
C ARG A 84 10.26 13.41 9.03
N GLY A 85 9.79 13.30 10.27
CA GLY A 85 8.78 12.33 10.68
C GLY A 85 9.39 11.13 11.41
N THR A 86 8.83 10.85 12.58
CA THR A 86 9.35 9.87 13.54
C THR A 86 8.38 8.73 13.80
N ARG A 87 7.11 8.86 13.36
CA ARG A 87 6.08 7.84 13.57
C ARG A 87 5.24 7.67 12.31
N LEU A 88 5.07 6.43 11.87
CA LEU A 88 4.22 6.05 10.74
C LEU A 88 3.06 5.21 11.25
N GLU A 89 1.84 5.55 10.84
CA GLU A 89 0.63 4.80 11.18
C GLU A 89 -0.13 4.39 9.92
N LEU A 90 -0.61 3.16 9.91
CA LEU A 90 -1.71 2.75 9.04
C LEU A 90 -3.03 3.06 9.74
N TRP A 91 -3.93 3.76 9.07
CA TRP A 91 -5.25 4.13 9.58
C TRP A 91 -6.34 3.55 8.68
N ASP A 92 -7.24 2.73 9.22
CA ASP A 92 -8.53 2.40 8.61
C ASP A 92 -9.55 3.45 9.02
N ARG A 93 -9.90 4.34 8.10
CA ARG A 93 -10.79 5.47 8.36
C ARG A 93 -12.26 5.07 8.48
N ALA A 94 -12.64 3.86 8.07
CA ALA A 94 -14.02 3.39 8.21
C ALA A 94 -14.30 2.86 9.62
N THR A 95 -13.30 2.26 10.26
CA THR A 95 -13.40 1.67 11.60
C THR A 95 -12.67 2.48 12.67
N ASP A 96 -12.01 3.56 12.27
CA ASP A 96 -11.11 4.38 13.07
C ASP A 96 -9.97 3.61 13.76
N ARG A 97 -9.60 2.45 13.20
CA ARG A 97 -8.52 1.63 13.75
C ARG A 97 -7.16 2.08 13.22
N ARG A 98 -6.18 2.18 14.12
CA ARG A 98 -4.81 2.59 13.81
C ARG A 98 -3.83 1.49 14.17
N TRP A 99 -2.83 1.30 13.32
CA TRP A 99 -1.71 0.38 13.56
C TRP A 99 -0.39 1.14 13.42
N PRO A 100 0.45 1.18 14.46
CA PRO A 100 1.79 1.73 14.33
C PRO A 100 2.63 0.81 13.44
N LEU A 101 3.39 1.40 12.52
CA LEU A 101 4.32 0.67 11.67
C LEU A 101 5.76 0.97 12.10
N PRO A 102 6.70 0.03 11.91
CA PRO A 102 8.10 0.23 12.27
C PRO A 102 8.71 1.34 11.40
N TRP A 103 8.86 2.53 11.98
CA TRP A 103 9.40 3.72 11.33
C TRP A 103 10.16 4.59 12.35
N PRO A 104 11.25 5.29 11.97
CA PRO A 104 11.91 5.22 10.67
C PRO A 104 12.53 3.83 10.43
N PRO A 105 12.68 3.41 9.17
CA PRO A 105 13.43 2.19 8.89
C PRO A 105 14.84 2.31 9.45
N LYS A 106 15.33 1.21 10.03
CA LYS A 106 16.73 1.12 10.45
C LYS A 106 17.62 1.30 9.22
N GLU A 107 18.81 1.89 9.39
CA GLU A 107 19.80 1.98 8.31
C GLU A 107 20.06 0.59 7.72
N GLY A 108 20.10 0.49 6.38
CA GLY A 108 20.23 -0.78 5.66
C GLY A 108 18.92 -1.56 5.38
N VAL A 109 17.75 -1.06 5.79
CA VAL A 109 16.44 -1.70 5.51
C VAL A 109 15.83 -1.29 4.16
N PHE A 110 16.46 -0.35 3.45
CA PHE A 110 16.08 -0.03 2.07
C PHE A 110 16.54 -1.16 1.15
N SER A 111 15.59 -1.84 0.51
CA SER A 111 15.91 -2.75 -0.58
C SER A 111 16.05 -1.96 -1.87
N GLU A 112 17.05 -2.26 -2.69
CA GLU A 112 17.15 -1.69 -4.03
C GLU A 112 15.85 -1.99 -4.81
N PRO A 113 15.35 -1.06 -5.63
CA PRO A 113 14.23 -1.35 -6.49
C PRO A 113 14.60 -2.54 -7.38
N ALA A 114 13.70 -3.52 -7.50
CA ALA A 114 13.90 -4.60 -8.47
C ALA A 114 14.09 -3.96 -9.85
N THR A 115 15.22 -4.23 -10.49
CA THR A 115 15.46 -3.82 -11.89
C THR A 115 14.26 -4.30 -12.70
N PRO A 116 13.53 -3.42 -13.41
CA PRO A 116 12.45 -3.87 -14.28
C PRO A 116 13.08 -4.82 -15.29
N SER A 117 12.68 -6.09 -15.26
CA SER A 117 13.05 -7.04 -16.32
C SER A 117 12.56 -6.45 -17.63
N ALA A 118 13.50 -6.31 -18.57
CA ALA A 118 13.22 -5.83 -19.92
C ALA A 118 12.00 -6.57 -20.51
N PRO A 119 11.15 -5.89 -21.29
CA PRO A 119 10.04 -6.56 -21.96
C PRO A 119 10.59 -7.73 -22.80
N PRO A 120 9.88 -8.88 -22.86
CA PRO A 120 10.30 -9.97 -23.72
C PRO A 120 10.38 -9.47 -25.15
N ASP A 121 11.54 -9.71 -25.75
CA ASP A 121 11.94 -9.29 -27.09
C ASP A 121 10.85 -9.64 -28.12
N ALA A 122 10.23 -8.62 -28.69
CA ALA A 122 9.32 -8.78 -29.82
C ALA A 122 10.13 -8.92 -31.10
N SER A 123 10.87 -10.03 -31.23
CA SER A 123 11.46 -10.44 -32.50
C SER A 123 11.75 -11.94 -32.53
N ALA A 124 10.75 -12.69 -33.00
CA ALA A 124 10.97 -13.87 -33.82
C ALA A 124 9.67 -14.15 -34.59
N GLY A 125 9.66 -13.81 -35.88
CA GLY A 125 8.70 -14.40 -36.82
C GLY A 125 9.00 -15.89 -37.04
N PRO A 126 8.14 -16.58 -37.79
CA PRO A 126 8.70 -17.35 -38.89
C PRO A 126 7.94 -17.19 -40.21
N THR A 127 8.71 -17.49 -41.26
CA THR A 127 8.48 -17.48 -42.71
C THR A 127 7.35 -18.41 -43.15
#